data_AF-A0A930EBI0-F1
#
_entry.id   AF-A0A930EBI0-F1
#
_cell.length_a   1.000
_cell.length_b   1.000
_cell.length_c   1.000
_cell.angle_alpha   90.00
_cell.angle_beta   90.00
_cell.angle_gamma   90.00
#
_symmetry.space_group_name_H-M   'P 1'
#
loop_
_entity.id
_entity.type
_entity.pdbx_description
1 polymer ?
#
loop_
_entity_poly.entity_id
_entity_poly.type
_entity_poly.pdbx_seq_one_letter_code
_entity_poly.pdbx_strand_id
1 'polypeptide(L)'
;MKKLITMCFLFISAAVFAHAPLLSVDDNNDGTIYIEAGFSNGEKAEGMEFLIVKDKPYNGPEDTYEGKMIIFKGKFDERSSAVVLKPLTPKYEVIFNGGAAHIITKKGPKLEENEVAEWKEKVEKADYLNEWKEKMIQK
;
A
#
# COMPACT_ATOMS: atom_id res chain seq x y z
N MET A 1 15.16 48.84 -9.85
CA MET A 1 14.26 47.79 -10.37
C MET A 1 14.94 46.43 -10.50
N LYS A 2 16.09 46.30 -11.19
CA LYS A 2 16.80 45.01 -11.37
C LYS A 2 17.16 44.29 -10.05
N LYS A 3 17.63 45.03 -9.03
CA LYS A 3 17.98 44.46 -7.70
C LYS A 3 16.79 43.98 -6.88
N LEU A 4 15.59 44.56 -7.06
CA LEU A 4 14.37 44.09 -6.38
C LEU A 4 13.87 42.78 -6.99
N ILE A 5 13.96 42.63 -8.31
CA ILE A 5 13.57 41.40 -9.01
C ILE A 5 14.46 40.23 -8.57
N THR A 6 15.77 40.44 -8.44
CA THR A 6 16.70 39.41 -7.93
C THR A 6 16.40 39.00 -6.49
N MET A 7 16.00 39.95 -5.63
CA MET A 7 15.63 39.68 -4.24
C MET A 7 14.34 38.85 -4.15
N CYS A 8 13.33 39.13 -4.97
CA CYS A 8 12.07 38.36 -5.00
C CYS A 8 12.27 36.91 -5.46
N PHE A 9 13.17 36.63 -6.41
CA PHE A 9 13.46 35.25 -6.84
C PHE A 9 14.19 34.42 -5.76
N LEU A 10 14.94 35.04 -4.86
CA LEU A 10 15.64 34.34 -3.77
C LEU A 10 14.68 33.82 -2.68
N PHE A 11 13.52 34.46 -2.49
CA PHE A 11 12.55 34.06 -1.46
C PHE A 11 11.57 32.96 -1.93
N ILE A 12 11.44 32.74 -3.25
CA ILE A 12 10.55 31.70 -3.81
C ILE A 12 11.16 30.29 -3.69
N SER A 13 12.49 30.17 -3.61
CA SER A 13 13.16 28.86 -3.49
C SER A 13 12.94 28.15 -2.14
N ALA A 14 12.47 28.86 -1.11
CA ALA A 14 12.26 28.31 0.22
C ALA A 14 10.93 27.54 0.39
N ALA A 15 10.02 27.61 -0.60
CA ALA A 15 8.66 27.06 -0.50
C ALA A 15 8.49 25.69 -1.18
N VAL A 16 9.55 24.91 -1.36
CA VAL A 16 9.45 23.54 -1.89
C VAL A 16 9.33 22.56 -0.73
N PHE A 17 8.11 22.34 -0.25
CA PHE A 17 7.81 21.26 0.70
C PHE A 17 7.67 19.94 -0.09
N ALA A 18 8.80 19.28 -0.35
CA ALA A 18 8.80 17.93 -0.88
C ALA A 18 8.76 16.95 0.30
N HIS A 19 7.57 16.54 0.74
CA HIS A 19 7.44 15.33 1.56
C HIS A 19 7.31 14.13 0.61
N ALA A 20 8.07 13.07 0.86
CA ALA A 20 8.00 11.84 0.09
C ALA A 20 7.09 10.84 0.80
N PRO A 21 6.23 10.10 0.08
CA PRO A 21 5.50 8.99 0.67
C PRO A 21 6.48 7.87 1.04
N LEU A 22 6.22 7.21 2.16
CA LEU A 22 6.96 6.07 2.67
C LEU A 22 6.03 4.87 2.73
N LEU A 23 6.54 3.69 2.38
CA LEU A 23 5.81 2.42 2.45
C LEU A 23 6.75 1.29 2.82
N SER A 24 6.43 0.60 3.92
CA SER A 24 6.99 -0.70 4.26
C SER A 24 5.96 -1.81 4.07
N VAL A 25 6.47 -2.98 3.70
CA VAL A 25 5.70 -4.21 3.53
C VAL A 25 6.64 -5.31 4.00
N ASP A 26 6.37 -5.80 5.19
CA ASP A 26 7.23 -6.71 5.93
C ASP A 26 6.52 -8.04 6.18
N ASP A 27 7.31 -9.09 6.25
CA ASP A 27 6.82 -10.45 6.46
C ASP A 27 6.73 -10.76 7.96
N ASN A 28 5.54 -11.14 8.43
CA ASN A 28 5.36 -11.62 9.80
C ASN A 28 5.75 -13.11 9.96
N ASN A 29 6.04 -13.82 8.85
CA ASN A 29 6.39 -15.24 8.79
C ASN A 29 5.31 -16.17 9.36
N ASP A 30 4.06 -15.72 9.31
CA ASP A 30 2.90 -16.37 9.92
C ASP A 30 1.68 -16.38 8.95
N GLY A 31 1.94 -16.17 7.66
CA GLY A 31 0.90 -16.01 6.65
C GLY A 31 0.28 -14.61 6.58
N THR A 32 0.76 -13.64 7.34
CA THR A 32 0.34 -12.24 7.23
C THR A 32 1.50 -11.33 6.82
N ILE A 33 1.15 -10.13 6.37
CA ILE A 33 2.09 -9.02 6.14
C ILE A 33 1.77 -7.89 7.09
N TYR A 34 2.81 -7.21 7.54
CA TYR A 34 2.73 -5.91 8.18
C TYR A 34 2.97 -4.82 7.13
N ILE A 35 2.05 -3.87 7.02
CA ILE A 35 2.13 -2.74 6.10
C ILE A 35 2.17 -1.48 6.94
N GLU A 36 3.14 -0.60 6.69
CA GLU A 36 3.24 0.70 7.35
C GLU A 36 3.49 1.78 6.31
N ALA A 37 2.79 2.90 6.46
CA ALA A 37 2.91 4.02 5.54
C ALA A 37 3.00 5.35 6.28
N GLY A 38 3.49 6.37 5.59
CA GLY A 38 3.59 7.72 6.14
C GLY A 38 4.30 8.64 5.19
N PHE A 39 4.78 9.77 5.71
CA PHE A 39 5.50 10.76 4.92
C PHE A 39 6.80 11.17 5.59
N SER A 40 7.79 11.57 4.79
CA SER A 40 9.13 11.94 5.27
C SER A 40 9.18 13.16 6.21
N ASN A 41 8.07 13.89 6.34
CA ASN A 41 7.88 15.01 7.27
C ASN A 41 7.21 14.58 8.60
N GLY A 42 6.88 13.31 8.79
CA GLY A 42 6.22 12.78 9.98
C GLY A 42 4.69 12.84 9.97
N GLU A 43 4.07 13.25 8.85
CA GLU A 43 2.61 13.13 8.69
C GLU A 43 2.19 11.66 8.71
N LYS A 44 1.06 11.39 9.35
CA LYS A 44 0.50 10.04 9.52
C LYS A 44 -0.28 9.60 8.29
N ALA A 45 -0.35 8.28 8.09
CA ALA A 45 -1.22 7.65 7.12
C ALA A 45 -2.57 7.16 7.65
N GLU A 46 -2.87 7.43 8.92
CA GLU A 46 -4.13 7.05 9.57
C GLU A 46 -5.37 7.39 8.71
N GLY A 47 -6.22 6.37 8.51
CA GLY A 47 -7.46 6.49 7.74
C GLY A 47 -7.29 6.53 6.22
N MET A 48 -6.07 6.65 5.70
CA MET A 48 -5.80 6.58 4.26
C MET A 48 -5.85 5.16 3.73
N GLU A 49 -6.15 5.04 2.43
CA GLU A 49 -6.34 3.76 1.76
C GLU A 49 -5.00 3.19 1.26
N PHE A 50 -4.90 1.86 1.33
CA PHE A 50 -3.94 1.09 0.55
C PHE A 50 -4.67 0.02 -0.28
N LEU A 51 -4.05 -0.32 -1.41
CA LEU A 51 -4.54 -1.35 -2.32
C LEU A 51 -3.56 -2.52 -2.31
N ILE A 52 -4.08 -3.73 -2.49
CA ILE A 52 -3.28 -4.88 -2.90
C ILE A 52 -3.74 -5.29 -4.29
N VAL A 53 -2.81 -5.47 -5.22
CA VAL A 53 -3.09 -5.87 -6.61
C VAL A 53 -2.29 -7.10 -7.01
N LYS A 54 -2.81 -7.90 -7.95
CA LYS A 54 -2.00 -8.96 -8.59
C LYS A 54 -0.93 -8.29 -9.46
N ASP A 55 0.33 -8.71 -9.34
CA ASP A 55 1.43 -8.18 -10.19
C ASP A 55 1.42 -8.86 -11.56
N LYS A 56 0.31 -8.67 -12.30
CA LYS A 56 0.09 -9.14 -13.67
C LYS A 56 -0.96 -8.26 -14.36
N PRO A 57 -0.86 -8.04 -15.68
CA PRO A 57 -1.91 -7.36 -16.44
C PRO A 57 -3.25 -8.08 -16.30
N TYR A 58 -4.33 -7.29 -16.24
CA TYR A 58 -5.69 -7.77 -16.07
C TYR A 58 -6.66 -7.01 -16.98
N ASN A 59 -7.41 -7.75 -17.78
CA ASN A 59 -8.40 -7.22 -18.73
C ASN A 59 -9.82 -7.75 -18.44
N GLY A 60 -10.05 -8.27 -17.23
CA GLY A 60 -11.37 -8.76 -16.82
C GLY A 60 -12.29 -7.64 -16.34
N PRO A 61 -13.54 -7.98 -15.97
CA PRO A 61 -14.57 -7.01 -15.57
C PRO A 61 -14.36 -6.37 -14.19
N GLU A 62 -13.46 -6.90 -13.36
CA GLU A 62 -13.23 -6.47 -11.99
C GLU A 62 -12.42 -5.18 -11.91
N ASP A 63 -12.55 -4.48 -10.78
CA ASP A 63 -11.76 -3.30 -10.45
C ASP A 63 -10.26 -3.48 -10.69
N THR A 64 -9.66 -2.49 -11.35
CA THR A 64 -8.22 -2.44 -11.60
C THR A 64 -7.59 -1.16 -11.10
N TYR A 65 -6.30 -1.25 -10.80
CA TYR A 65 -5.40 -0.12 -10.59
C TYR A 65 -4.25 -0.27 -11.57
N GLU A 66 -4.05 0.73 -12.45
CA GLU A 66 -3.01 0.69 -13.51
C GLU A 66 -3.06 -0.61 -14.37
N GLY A 67 -4.25 -1.12 -14.65
CA GLY A 67 -4.45 -2.36 -15.43
C GLY A 67 -4.10 -3.64 -14.67
N LYS A 68 -3.90 -3.58 -13.34
CA LYS A 68 -3.72 -4.73 -12.45
C LYS A 68 -4.97 -4.93 -11.61
N MET A 69 -5.40 -6.18 -11.42
CA MET A 69 -6.60 -6.51 -10.63
C MET A 69 -6.41 -6.12 -9.16
N ILE A 70 -7.35 -5.34 -8.61
CA ILE A 70 -7.41 -5.07 -7.18
C ILE A 70 -7.99 -6.30 -6.47
N ILE A 71 -7.24 -6.82 -5.50
CA ILE A 71 -7.62 -8.00 -4.71
C ILE A 71 -7.90 -7.68 -3.24
N PHE A 72 -7.51 -6.50 -2.76
CA PHE A 72 -7.89 -6.00 -1.44
C PHE A 72 -7.81 -4.48 -1.38
N LYS A 73 -8.71 -3.86 -0.60
CA LYS A 73 -8.67 -2.45 -0.20
C LYS A 73 -8.73 -2.37 1.32
N GLY A 74 -7.80 -1.65 1.93
CA GLY A 74 -7.73 -1.48 3.37
C GLY A 74 -7.44 -0.03 3.75
N LYS A 75 -7.58 0.28 5.04
CA LYS A 75 -7.20 1.57 5.61
C LYS A 75 -6.20 1.37 6.74
N PHE A 76 -5.29 2.33 6.89
CA PHE A 76 -4.34 2.33 8.00
C PHE A 76 -5.02 2.76 9.31
N ASP A 77 -4.54 2.18 10.41
CA ASP A 77 -4.96 2.51 11.77
C ASP A 77 -4.28 3.77 12.34
N GLU A 78 -4.47 4.05 13.63
CA GLU A 78 -3.89 5.19 14.35
C GLU A 78 -2.35 5.22 14.38
N ARG A 79 -1.73 4.07 14.11
CA ARG A 79 -0.28 3.86 14.02
C ARG A 79 0.20 3.92 12.57
N SER A 80 -0.68 4.26 11.64
CA SER A 80 -0.39 4.28 10.20
C SER A 80 0.03 2.92 9.64
N SER A 81 -0.51 1.84 10.23
CA SER A 81 -0.20 0.48 9.82
C SER A 81 -1.43 -0.41 9.66
N ALA A 82 -1.21 -1.59 9.09
CA ALA A 82 -2.21 -2.64 8.92
C ALA A 82 -1.54 -4.01 8.93
N VAL A 83 -2.22 -5.02 9.48
CA VAL A 83 -1.85 -6.43 9.35
C VAL A 83 -2.88 -7.11 8.47
N VAL A 84 -2.42 -7.71 7.37
CA VAL A 84 -3.29 -8.31 6.34
C VAL A 84 -2.79 -9.71 6.00
N LEU A 85 -3.70 -10.63 5.71
CA LEU A 85 -3.35 -11.94 5.17
C LEU A 85 -2.53 -11.80 3.89
N LYS A 86 -1.51 -12.64 3.71
CA LYS A 86 -0.80 -12.76 2.44
C LYS A 86 -1.79 -13.22 1.36
N PRO A 87 -1.81 -12.60 0.17
CA PRO A 87 -2.51 -13.14 -0.98
C PRO A 87 -1.99 -14.54 -1.36
N LEU A 88 -2.87 -15.41 -1.84
CA LEU A 88 -2.47 -16.73 -2.34
C LEU A 88 -1.71 -16.65 -3.67
N THR A 89 -1.88 -15.56 -4.42
CA THR A 89 -1.03 -15.26 -5.59
C THR A 89 0.40 -14.96 -5.12
N PRO A 90 1.44 -15.60 -5.70
CA PRO A 90 2.83 -15.39 -5.26
C PRO A 90 3.40 -14.02 -5.68
N LYS A 91 2.75 -13.35 -6.63
CA LYS A 91 3.18 -12.03 -7.12
C LYS A 91 2.05 -11.04 -6.94
N TYR A 92 2.28 -10.08 -6.06
CA TYR A 92 1.37 -8.99 -5.77
C TYR A 92 2.17 -7.75 -5.34
N GLU A 93 1.49 -6.62 -5.39
CA GLU A 93 2.03 -5.33 -4.96
C GLU A 93 1.06 -4.68 -3.98
N VAL A 94 1.62 -3.96 -3.02
CA VAL A 94 0.90 -3.05 -2.13
C VAL A 94 1.13 -1.64 -2.63
N ILE A 95 0.04 -0.90 -2.81
CA ILE A 95 0.04 0.50 -3.26
C ILE A 95 -0.46 1.35 -2.11
N PHE A 96 0.33 2.35 -1.73
CA PHE A 96 -0.12 3.42 -0.85
C PHE A 96 -0.41 4.66 -1.70
N ASN A 97 -1.64 5.16 -1.60
CA ASN A 97 -2.07 6.38 -2.28
C ASN A 97 -2.14 7.54 -1.26
N GLY A 98 -1.03 8.26 -1.10
CA GLY A 98 -0.94 9.45 -0.25
C GLY A 98 -1.49 10.73 -0.91
N GLY A 99 -2.19 10.62 -2.05
CA GLY A 99 -2.71 11.76 -2.82
C GLY A 99 -2.03 11.93 -4.19
N ALA A 100 -2.55 12.85 -5.00
CA ALA A 100 -2.01 13.12 -6.33
C ALA A 100 -0.53 13.52 -6.22
N ALA A 101 0.34 12.75 -6.89
CA ALA A 101 1.82 12.79 -6.82
C ALA A 101 2.50 12.09 -5.62
N HIS A 102 1.77 11.45 -4.71
CA HIS A 102 2.30 10.73 -3.54
C HIS A 102 1.90 9.25 -3.54
N ILE A 103 2.05 8.60 -4.70
CA ILE A 103 1.77 7.17 -4.85
C ILE A 103 3.07 6.40 -4.82
N ILE A 104 3.14 5.36 -3.98
CA ILE A 104 4.28 4.45 -3.90
C ILE A 104 3.80 3.01 -3.90
N THR A 105 4.56 2.15 -4.60
CA THR A 105 4.26 0.74 -4.79
C THR A 105 5.42 -0.11 -4.30
N LYS A 106 5.13 -1.17 -3.55
CA LYS A 106 6.13 -2.14 -3.09
C LYS A 106 5.64 -3.57 -3.30
N LYS A 107 6.54 -4.47 -3.67
CA LYS A 107 6.24 -5.90 -3.74
C LYS A 107 6.11 -6.48 -2.34
N GLY A 108 5.12 -7.34 -2.14
CA GLY A 108 4.97 -8.05 -0.87
C GLY A 108 5.62 -9.44 -0.89
N PRO A 109 5.91 -10.01 0.29
CA PRO A 109 6.40 -11.38 0.42
C PRO A 109 5.32 -12.38 0.02
N LYS A 110 5.70 -13.44 -0.71
CA LYS A 110 4.79 -14.52 -1.04
C LYS A 110 4.44 -15.35 0.21
N LEU A 111 3.32 -16.06 0.16
CA LEU A 111 3.00 -17.08 1.15
C LEU A 111 3.94 -18.29 0.96
N GLU A 112 4.66 -18.65 2.01
CA GLU A 112 5.56 -19.80 2.03
C GLU A 112 4.83 -21.06 2.51
N GLU A 113 5.32 -22.23 2.10
CA GLU A 113 4.67 -23.52 2.37
C GLU A 113 4.54 -23.82 3.87
N ASN A 114 5.52 -23.39 4.67
CA ASN A 114 5.51 -23.56 6.12
C ASN A 114 4.45 -22.71 6.84
N GLU A 115 3.92 -21.68 6.19
CA GLU A 115 2.91 -20.78 6.76
C GLU A 115 1.47 -21.23 6.42
N VAL A 116 1.30 -22.10 5.42
CA VAL A 116 -0.02 -22.43 4.84
C VAL A 116 -1.01 -22.98 5.88
N ALA A 117 -0.54 -23.75 6.85
CA ALA A 117 -1.40 -24.32 7.88
C ALA A 117 -2.04 -23.22 8.74
N GLU A 118 -1.22 -22.29 9.24
CA GLU A 118 -1.66 -21.15 10.05
C GLU A 118 -2.46 -20.14 9.22
N TRP A 119 -2.03 -19.88 7.98
CA TRP A 119 -2.74 -19.01 7.04
C TRP A 119 -4.19 -19.47 6.82
N LYS A 120 -4.42 -20.77 6.65
CA LYS A 120 -5.78 -21.32 6.48
C LYS A 120 -6.67 -21.04 7.69
N GLU A 121 -6.13 -21.20 8.91
CA GLU A 121 -6.86 -20.88 10.12
C GLU A 121 -7.22 -19.38 10.19
N LYS A 122 -6.28 -18.51 9.81
CA LYS A 122 -6.48 -17.05 9.77
C LYS A 122 -7.51 -16.64 8.71
N VAL A 123 -7.53 -17.29 7.54
CA VAL A 123 -8.53 -17.04 6.49
C VAL A 123 -9.96 -17.30 6.97
N GLU A 124 -10.17 -18.32 7.80
CA GLU A 124 -11.49 -18.59 8.37
C GLU A 124 -11.93 -17.52 9.37
N LYS A 125 -10.98 -16.89 10.07
CA LYS A 125 -11.23 -15.85 11.08
C LYS A 125 -11.18 -14.42 10.51
N ALA A 126 -10.84 -14.25 9.24
CA ALA A 126 -10.58 -12.95 8.63
C ALA A 126 -11.85 -12.28 8.10
N ASP A 127 -12.77 -11.93 9.02
CA ASP A 127 -14.03 -11.26 8.68
C ASP A 127 -13.82 -9.91 7.97
N TYR A 128 -12.70 -9.22 8.26
CA TYR A 128 -12.34 -7.96 7.63
C TYR A 128 -12.15 -8.06 6.10
N LEU A 129 -11.92 -9.27 5.57
CA LEU A 129 -11.79 -9.46 4.13
C LEU A 129 -13.10 -9.24 3.39
N ASN A 130 -14.26 -9.51 4.00
CA ASN A 130 -15.58 -9.31 3.38
C ASN A 130 -15.63 -9.78 1.91
N GLU A 131 -15.98 -8.88 0.98
CA GLU A 131 -16.04 -9.10 -0.47
C GLU A 131 -14.69 -9.45 -1.12
N TRP A 132 -13.57 -9.18 -0.44
CA TRP A 132 -12.22 -9.44 -0.93
C TRP A 132 -11.74 -10.86 -0.66
N LYS A 133 -12.43 -11.63 0.20
CA LYS A 133 -11.98 -12.96 0.63
C LYS A 133 -11.68 -13.87 -0.57
N GLU A 134 -12.60 -13.97 -1.51
CA GLU A 134 -12.43 -14.80 -2.71
C GLU A 134 -11.23 -14.37 -3.58
N LYS A 135 -11.02 -13.06 -3.73
CA LYS A 135 -9.93 -12.52 -4.54
C LYS A 135 -8.56 -12.75 -3.89
N MET A 136 -8.49 -12.69 -2.57
CA MET A 136 -7.26 -12.92 -1.78
C MET A 136 -6.83 -14.39 -1.78
N ILE A 137 -7.79 -15.33 -1.80
CA ILE A 137 -7.51 -16.77 -1.79
C ILE A 137 -7.38 -17.38 -3.19
N GLN A 138 -7.41 -16.55 -4.24
CA GLN A 138 -7.24 -16.99 -5.62
C GLN A 138 -5.79 -16.82 -6.09
N LYS A 139 -5.23 -17.85 -6.73
CA LYS A 139 -3.89 -17.80 -7.33
C LYS A 139 -3.78 -16.84 -8.53
#